data_AF-A0A2N7DEE4-F1
#
_entry.id   AF-A0A2N7DEE4-F1
#
_cell.length_a   1.000
_cell.length_b   1.000
_cell.length_c   1.000
_cell.angle_alpha   90.00
_cell.angle_beta   90.00
_cell.angle_gamma   90.00
#
_symmetry.space_group_name_H-M   'P 1'
#
loop_
_entity.id
_entity.type
_entity.pdbx_description
1 polymer ?
#
loop_
_entity_poly.entity_id
_entity_poly.type
_entity_poly.pdbx_seq_one_letter_code
_entity_poly.pdbx_strand_id
1 'polypeptide(L)'
;MMITNIRHNRLMKLADDLCINRNQNHPVELGKSLFEPYPEGVEFLKAHYLLDSVHSEYTKPIARLVHDIVDETWLLWFVDEKEEWVVYPYLNQPASLEVLLTEIKYDPQGLIWG
;
A
#
# COMPACT_ATOMS: atom_id res chain seq x y z
N MET A 1 -7.50 5.30 -19.72
CA MET A 1 -7.96 3.89 -19.87
C MET A 1 -7.83 3.22 -18.51
N MET A 2 -8.75 2.35 -18.13
CA MET A 2 -8.77 1.71 -16.81
C MET A 2 -8.00 0.37 -16.84
N ILE A 3 -7.43 -0.05 -15.72
CA ILE A 3 -6.79 -1.36 -15.64
C ILE A 3 -7.82 -2.47 -15.93
N THR A 4 -7.43 -3.52 -16.64
CA THR A 4 -8.36 -4.62 -16.95
C THR A 4 -8.89 -5.27 -15.66
N ASN A 5 -10.15 -5.71 -15.64
CA ASN A 5 -10.76 -6.36 -14.46
C ASN A 5 -9.94 -7.55 -13.92
N ILE A 6 -9.28 -8.33 -14.78
CA ILE A 6 -8.44 -9.47 -14.35
C ILE A 6 -7.22 -8.98 -13.57
N ARG A 7 -6.50 -7.97 -14.09
CA ARG A 7 -5.37 -7.35 -13.39
C ARG A 7 -5.82 -6.68 -12.09
N HIS A 8 -6.97 -5.99 -12.09
CA HIS A 8 -7.54 -5.38 -10.89
C HIS A 8 -7.84 -6.43 -9.81
N ASN A 9 -8.57 -7.50 -10.15
CA ASN A 9 -8.91 -8.55 -9.20
C ASN A 9 -7.67 -9.24 -8.64
N ARG A 10 -6.65 -9.47 -9.47
CA ARG A 10 -5.37 -10.01 -9.02
C ARG A 10 -4.68 -9.05 -8.05
N LEU A 11 -4.66 -7.75 -8.34
CA LEU A 11 -4.09 -6.74 -7.46
C LEU A 11 -4.80 -6.70 -6.11
N MET A 12 -6.15 -6.67 -6.11
CA MET A 12 -6.94 -6.64 -4.88
C MET A 12 -6.66 -7.86 -4.00
N LYS A 13 -6.57 -9.05 -4.61
CA LYS A 13 -6.23 -10.28 -3.86
C LYS A 13 -4.84 -10.21 -3.24
N LEU A 14 -3.85 -9.70 -3.98
CA LEU A 14 -2.49 -9.56 -3.47
C LEU A 14 -2.38 -8.51 -2.36
N ALA A 15 -3.15 -7.42 -2.45
CA ALA A 15 -3.25 -6.42 -1.40
C ALA A 15 -3.90 -7.01 -0.13
N ASP A 16 -4.96 -7.80 -0.29
CA ASP A 16 -5.62 -8.51 0.82
C ASP A 16 -4.66 -9.48 1.53
N ASP A 17 -3.96 -10.33 0.77
CA ASP A 17 -2.97 -11.28 1.30
C ASP A 17 -1.84 -10.54 2.06
N LEU A 18 -1.39 -9.38 1.54
CA LEU A 18 -0.38 -8.54 2.20
C LEU A 18 -0.90 -8.01 3.54
N CYS A 19 -2.10 -7.41 3.53
CA CYS A 19 -2.71 -6.84 4.73
C CYS A 19 -2.96 -7.91 5.80
N ILE A 20 -3.50 -9.08 5.42
CA ILE A 20 -3.70 -10.21 6.33
C ILE A 20 -2.38 -10.65 6.93
N ASN A 21 -1.34 -10.85 6.11
CA ASN A 21 -0.05 -11.34 6.59
C ASN A 21 0.63 -10.36 7.54
N ARG A 22 0.58 -9.06 7.23
CA ARG A 22 1.13 -8.03 8.13
C ARG A 22 0.34 -7.96 9.43
N ASN A 23 -1.00 -7.97 9.35
CA ASN A 23 -1.86 -7.83 10.53
C ASN A 23 -1.83 -9.02 11.50
N GLN A 24 -1.47 -10.22 11.04
CA GLN A 24 -1.41 -11.44 11.86
C GLN A 24 -0.42 -11.35 13.03
N ASN A 25 0.73 -10.71 12.82
CA ASN A 25 1.81 -10.63 13.82
C ASN A 25 2.09 -9.20 14.30
N HIS A 26 1.31 -8.23 13.85
CA HIS A 26 1.51 -6.82 14.21
C HIS A 26 0.54 -6.40 15.32
N PRO A 27 1.01 -5.88 16.47
CA PRO A 27 0.16 -5.34 17.52
C PRO A 27 -0.82 -4.28 16.98
N VAL A 28 -2.05 -4.30 17.50
CA VAL A 28 -3.09 -3.31 17.12
C VAL A 28 -2.68 -1.88 17.48
N GLU A 29 -1.94 -1.71 18.57
CA GLU A 29 -1.42 -0.43 19.07
C GLU A 29 -0.43 0.23 18.10
N LEU A 30 0.25 -0.57 17.27
CA LEU A 30 1.17 -0.09 16.24
C LEU A 30 0.46 0.16 14.89
N GLY A 31 -0.87 0.02 14.88
CA GLY A 31 -1.72 0.15 13.71
C GLY A 31 -1.85 -1.15 12.90
N LYS A 32 -2.94 -1.22 12.13
CA LYS A 32 -3.22 -2.31 11.19
C LYS A 32 -3.16 -1.80 9.76
N SER A 33 -2.71 -2.66 8.85
CA SER A 33 -2.73 -2.41 7.42
C SER A 33 -4.10 -2.67 6.84
N LEU A 34 -4.61 -1.71 6.07
CA LEU A 34 -5.81 -1.81 5.24
C LEU A 34 -5.46 -1.46 3.79
N PHE A 35 -6.39 -1.71 2.87
CA PHE A 35 -6.28 -1.25 1.49
C PHE A 35 -7.66 -0.84 0.95
N GLU A 36 -7.66 0.07 -0.01
CA GLU A 36 -8.84 0.51 -0.74
C GLU A 36 -8.59 0.45 -2.26
N PRO A 37 -9.59 0.04 -3.06
CA PRO A 37 -9.48 0.09 -4.52
C PRO A 37 -9.24 1.52 -5.01
N TYR A 38 -8.27 1.70 -5.89
CA TYR A 38 -8.00 2.97 -6.55
C TYR A 38 -8.29 2.83 -8.06
N PRO A 39 -8.82 3.86 -8.76
CA PRO A 39 -9.18 3.74 -10.18
C PRO A 39 -8.04 3.21 -11.07
N GLU A 40 -6.80 3.54 -10.71
CA GLU A 40 -5.59 3.17 -11.43
C GLU A 40 -4.73 2.15 -10.66
N GLY A 41 -5.25 1.56 -9.59
CA GLY A 41 -4.49 0.58 -8.80
C GLY A 41 -5.07 0.31 -7.41
N VAL A 42 -4.25 0.46 -6.37
CA VAL A 42 -4.65 0.24 -4.96
C VAL A 42 -3.97 1.26 -4.04
N GLU A 43 -4.69 1.73 -3.03
CA GLU A 43 -4.15 2.54 -1.94
C GLU A 43 -4.08 1.71 -0.66
N PHE A 44 -2.94 1.76 0.04
CA PHE A 44 -2.74 1.15 1.34
C PHE A 44 -2.89 2.21 2.42
N LEU A 45 -3.54 1.82 3.52
CA LEU A 45 -3.80 2.68 4.66
C LEU A 45 -3.28 2.03 5.94
N LYS A 46 -2.85 2.88 6.87
CA LYS A 46 -2.57 2.52 8.26
C LYS A 46 -3.76 2.94 9.11
N ALA A 47 -4.42 1.97 9.73
CA ALA A 47 -5.52 2.17 10.66
C ALA A 47 -4.98 2.23 12.09
N HIS A 48 -5.30 3.32 12.78
CA HIS A 48 -4.95 3.52 14.18
C HIS A 48 -6.13 3.17 15.08
N TYR A 49 -5.88 2.46 16.17
CA TYR A 49 -6.91 2.05 17.13
C TYR A 49 -6.56 2.61 18.50
N LEU A 50 -7.56 3.09 19.22
CA LEU A 50 -7.46 3.32 20.65
C LEU A 50 -7.46 1.98 21.39
N LEU A 51 -6.77 1.91 22.54
CA LEU A 51 -6.50 0.67 23.30
C LEU A 51 -7.75 -0.18 23.58
N ASP A 52 -8.90 0.45 23.71
CA ASP A 52 -10.18 -0.14 24.08
C ASP A 52 -11.23 -0.12 22.95
N SER A 53 -10.87 0.39 21.77
CA SER A 53 -11.83 0.58 20.68
C SER A 53 -11.86 -0.61 19.72
N VAL A 54 -13.07 -1.10 19.44
CA VAL A 54 -13.34 -2.10 18.40
C VAL A 54 -13.22 -1.49 16.99
N HIS A 55 -13.32 -0.16 16.88
CA HIS A 55 -13.23 0.58 15.62
C HIS A 55 -11.93 1.40 15.56
N SER A 56 -11.38 1.56 14.36
CA SER A 56 -10.24 2.45 14.12
C SER A 56 -10.63 3.90 14.42
N GLU A 57 -9.78 4.63 15.13
CA GLU A 57 -9.94 6.06 15.40
C GLU A 57 -9.82 6.87 14.10
N TYR A 58 -8.83 6.54 13.28
CA TYR A 58 -8.65 7.11 11.94
C TYR A 58 -7.80 6.18 11.07
N THR A 59 -7.85 6.41 9.75
CA THR A 59 -6.99 5.79 8.76
C THR A 59 -6.13 6.86 8.10
N LYS A 60 -4.85 6.54 7.85
CA LYS A 60 -3.93 7.41 7.11
C LYS A 60 -3.48 6.67 5.85
N PRO A 61 -3.56 7.27 4.65
CA PRO A 61 -2.98 6.66 3.47
C PRO A 61 -1.45 6.73 3.57
N ILE A 62 -0.79 5.65 3.19
CA ILE A 62 0.66 5.49 3.38
C ILE A 62 1.40 5.08 2.10
N ALA A 63 0.72 4.38 1.20
CA ALA A 63 1.29 3.97 -0.08
C ALA A 63 0.20 3.84 -1.14
N ARG A 64 0.55 4.14 -2.38
CA ARG A 64 -0.28 3.87 -3.55
C ARG A 64 0.52 3.10 -4.57
N LEU A 65 -0.09 2.06 -5.09
CA LEU A 65 0.46 1.31 -6.20
C LEU A 65 -0.40 1.60 -7.42
N VAL A 66 0.16 2.35 -8.37
CA VAL A 66 -0.56 2.89 -9.52
C VAL A 66 0.02 2.29 -10.79
N HIS A 67 -0.84 1.84 -11.68
CA HIS A 67 -0.46 1.41 -13.02
C HIS A 67 -0.45 2.63 -13.93
N ASP A 68 0.73 3.14 -14.24
CA ASP A 68 0.89 4.17 -15.24
C ASP A 68 0.53 3.62 -16.63
N ILE A 69 -0.36 4.33 -17.30
CA ILE A 69 -0.88 3.94 -18.61
C ILE A 69 -0.01 4.43 -19.75
N VAL A 70 0.84 5.44 -19.50
CA VAL A 70 1.70 6.03 -20.54
C VAL A 70 2.88 5.11 -20.80
N ASP A 71 3.56 4.71 -19.73
CA ASP A 71 4.73 3.84 -19.81
C ASP A 71 4.37 2.34 -19.67
N GLU A 72 3.10 2.02 -19.40
CA GLU A 72 2.59 0.67 -19.08
C GLU A 72 3.32 -0.01 -17.91
N THR A 73 3.63 0.77 -16.87
CA THR A 73 4.45 0.32 -15.74
C THR A 73 3.76 0.54 -14.40
N TRP A 74 4.18 -0.21 -13.38
CA TRP A 74 3.69 0.01 -12.01
C TRP A 74 4.63 0.97 -11.28
N LEU A 75 4.04 1.98 -10.67
CA LEU A 75 4.72 2.98 -9.86
C LEU A 75 4.26 2.83 -8.40
N LEU A 76 5.23 2.84 -7.48
CA LEU A 76 4.97 2.93 -6.04
C LEU A 76 5.12 4.37 -5.61
N TRP A 77 4.08 4.88 -4.98
CA TRP A 77 4.05 6.18 -4.32
C TRP A 77 3.90 5.99 -2.82
N PHE A 78 4.46 6.89 -2.04
CA PHE A 78 4.27 6.95 -0.60
C PHE A 78 4.10 8.39 -0.14
N VAL A 79 3.62 8.56 1.09
CA VAL A 79 3.49 9.86 1.72
C VAL A 79 4.78 10.14 2.50
N ASP A 80 5.51 11.20 2.14
CA ASP A 80 6.75 11.56 2.82
C ASP A 80 6.51 12.27 4.17
N GLU A 81 7.60 12.70 4.82
CA GLU A 81 7.55 13.41 6.10
C GLU A 81 6.80 14.75 6.05
N LYS A 82 6.63 15.34 4.85
CA LYS A 82 5.89 16.58 4.63
C LYS A 82 4.43 16.34 4.26
N GLU A 83 3.99 15.09 4.34
CA GLU A 83 2.67 14.65 3.93
C GLU A 83 2.40 14.83 2.43
N GLU A 84 3.47 14.81 1.61
CA GLU A 84 3.40 14.92 0.15
C GLU A 84 3.51 13.54 -0.50
N TRP A 85 2.71 13.32 -1.55
CA TRP A 85 2.81 12.10 -2.36
C TRP A 85 4.04 12.16 -3.26
N VAL A 86 4.97 11.25 -3.04
CA VAL A 86 6.22 11.15 -3.82
C VAL A 86 6.44 9.74 -4.33
N VAL A 87 7.15 9.63 -5.46
CA VAL A 87 7.53 8.34 -6.04
C VAL A 87 8.60 7.69 -5.16
N TYR A 88 8.46 6.40 -4.92
CA TYR A 88 9.39 5.64 -4.09
C TYR A 88 10.79 5.57 -4.73
N PRO A 89 11.83 6.17 -4.11
CA PRO A 89 13.10 6.40 -4.78
C PRO A 89 14.07 5.22 -4.73
N TYR A 90 13.82 4.21 -3.90
CA TYR A 90 14.74 3.09 -3.67
C TYR A 90 14.47 1.85 -4.53
N LEU A 91 13.54 1.95 -5.48
CA LEU A 91 13.28 0.90 -6.46
C LEU A 91 13.77 1.34 -7.84
N ASN A 92 14.45 0.43 -8.54
CA ASN A 92 14.74 0.59 -9.95
C ASN A 92 13.43 0.43 -10.72
N GLN A 93 12.77 1.55 -11.02
CA GLN A 93 11.55 1.56 -11.81
C GLN A 93 11.89 1.55 -13.31
N PRO A 94 11.16 0.76 -14.14
CA PRO A 94 9.96 0.01 -13.78
C PRO A 94 10.24 -1.34 -13.09
N ALA A 95 9.48 -1.62 -12.04
CA ALA A 95 9.57 -2.87 -11.27
C ALA A 95 8.31 -3.74 -11.47
N SER A 96 8.44 -5.05 -11.25
CA SER A 96 7.27 -5.94 -11.30
C SER A 96 6.34 -5.69 -10.10
N LEU A 97 5.07 -6.04 -10.26
CA LEU A 97 4.05 -5.91 -9.21
C LEU A 97 4.47 -6.62 -7.92
N GLU A 98 5.06 -7.82 -8.05
CA GLU A 98 5.54 -8.61 -6.92
C GLU A 98 6.68 -7.95 -6.15
N VAL A 99 7.59 -7.26 -6.86
CA VAL A 99 8.69 -6.49 -6.23
C VAL A 99 8.11 -5.32 -5.45
N LEU A 100 7.18 -4.57 -6.04
CA LEU A 100 6.57 -3.41 -5.40
C LEU A 100 5.76 -3.80 -4.15
N LEU A 101 5.01 -4.90 -4.22
CA LEU A 101 4.29 -5.44 -3.07
C LEU A 101 5.22 -5.96 -1.98
N THR A 102 6.36 -6.55 -2.36
CA THR A 102 7.39 -6.99 -1.42
C THR A 102 8.00 -5.80 -0.69
N GLU A 103 8.27 -4.71 -1.41
CA GLU A 103 8.77 -3.46 -0.84
C GLU A 103 7.76 -2.87 0.16
N ILE A 104 6.47 -2.79 -0.21
CA ILE A 104 5.41 -2.37 0.71
C ILE A 104 5.38 -3.32 1.92
N LYS A 105 5.40 -4.63 1.72
CA LYS A 105 5.21 -5.61 2.80
C LYS A 105 6.29 -5.49 3.88
N TYR A 106 7.55 -5.51 3.47
CA TYR A 106 8.69 -5.56 4.38
C TYR A 106 9.18 -4.17 4.78
N ASP A 107 8.96 -3.16 3.93
CA ASP A 107 9.38 -1.77 4.13
C ASP A 107 10.79 -1.68 4.70
N PRO A 108 11.80 -2.17 3.95
CA PRO A 108 13.16 -2.29 4.45
C PRO A 108 13.77 -0.95 4.85
N GLN A 109 13.28 0.16 4.27
CA GLN A 109 13.71 1.52 4.59
C GLN A 109 12.89 2.18 5.72
N GLY A 110 11.79 1.57 6.15
CA GLY A 110 10.90 2.12 7.19
C GLY A 110 10.17 3.40 6.77
N LEU A 111 9.92 3.59 5.47
CA LEU A 111 9.34 4.83 4.92
C LEU A 111 7.82 4.75 4.74
N ILE A 112 7.25 3.54 4.73
CA ILE A 112 5.84 3.32 4.42
C ILE A 112 5.03 3.11 5.69
N TRP A 113 5.50 2.26 6.61
CA TRP A 113 4.77 1.91 7.81
C TRP A 113 5.24 2.62 9.07
N GLY A 114 6.21 3.54 8.95
CA GLY A 114 6.71 4.41 10.02
C GLY A 114 5.60 5.05 10.86
#